data_AF-A0A2K2V6F4-F1
#
_entry.id   AF-A0A2K2V6F4-F1
#
_cell.length_a   1.000
_cell.length_b   1.000
_cell.length_c   1.000
_cell.angle_alpha   90.00
_cell.angle_beta   90.00
_cell.angle_gamma   90.00
#
_symmetry.space_group_name_H-M   'P 1'
#
loop_
_entity.id
_entity.type
_entity.pdbx_description
1 polymer ?
#
loop_
_entity_poly.entity_id
_entity_poly.type
_entity_poly.pdbx_seq_one_letter_code
_entity_poly.pdbx_strand_id
1 'polypeptide(L)' 'MAFLRGLFSRRCANCGRKIEGTPYKWRGKYFCSEKCKKEYRRKHRRKGRGELPKDTFQAIYWK' A
#
# COMPACT_ATOMS: atom_id res chain seq x y z
N MET A 1 -24.75 17.01 13.32
CA MET A 1 -23.30 16.90 13.61
C MET A 1 -22.52 17.16 12.32
N ALA A 2 -22.05 18.39 12.13
CA ALA A 2 -21.22 18.77 10.99
C ALA A 2 -19.81 18.19 11.17
N PHE A 3 -19.58 17.00 10.63
CA PHE A 3 -18.24 16.41 10.58
C PHE A 3 -17.37 17.30 9.69
N LEU A 4 -16.53 18.08 10.36
CA LEU A 4 -15.42 18.85 9.82
C LEU A 4 -14.76 18.08 8.67
N ARG A 5 -15.11 18.45 7.44
CA ARG A 5 -14.42 18.05 6.20
C ARG A 5 -13.07 18.78 6.16
N GLY A 6 -12.22 18.51 7.14
CA GLY A 6 -10.83 18.95 7.12
C GLY A 6 -10.16 18.31 5.91
N LEU A 7 -9.97 19.10 4.84
CA LEU A 7 -8.70 19.53 4.27
C LEU A 7 -7.46 18.62 4.36
N PHE A 8 -7.60 17.33 4.63
CA PHE A 8 -6.54 16.36 4.41
C PHE A 8 -6.48 16.14 2.91
N SER A 9 -5.58 16.88 2.24
CA SER A 9 -5.20 16.60 0.86
C SER A 9 -4.77 15.13 0.80
N ARG A 10 -5.67 14.23 0.41
CA ARG A 10 -5.42 12.79 0.42
C ARG A 10 -4.26 12.56 -0.53
N ARG A 11 -3.11 12.12 -0.01
CA ARG A 11 -1.95 11.80 -0.83
C ARG A 11 -2.10 10.38 -1.37
N CYS A 12 -1.64 10.16 -2.60
CA CYS A 12 -1.63 8.84 -3.18
C CYS A 12 -0.64 7.94 -2.43
N ALA A 13 -1.09 6.77 -1.98
CA ALA A 13 -0.24 5.79 -1.30
C ALA A 13 0.83 5.14 -2.21
N ASN A 14 0.75 5.32 -3.53
CA ASN A 14 1.75 4.81 -4.48
C ASN A 14 2.77 5.88 -4.89
N CYS A 15 2.31 7.06 -5.32
CA CYS A 15 3.18 8.10 -5.89
C CYS A 15 3.36 9.33 -4.99
N GLY A 16 2.67 9.42 -3.86
CA GLY A 16 2.79 10.54 -2.91
C GLY A 16 2.14 11.86 -3.34
N ARG A 17 1.70 12.00 -4.60
CA ARG A 17 1.05 13.21 -5.12
C ARG A 17 -0.26 13.51 -4.38
N LYS A 18 -0.59 14.80 -4.25
CA LYS A 18 -1.92 15.23 -3.80
C LYS A 18 -2.96 14.72 -4.80
N ILE A 19 -4.06 14.20 -4.29
CA ILE A 19 -5.18 13.77 -5.10
C ILE A 19 -6.10 14.97 -5.28
N GLU A 20 -6.21 15.43 -6.52
CA GLU A 20 -7.18 16.43 -6.93
C GLU A 20 -8.40 15.67 -7.45
N GLY A 21 -9.56 15.85 -6.81
CA GLY A 21 -10.80 15.15 -7.15
C GLY A 21 -11.03 13.83 -6.40
N THR A 22 -11.83 12.94 -7.00
CA THR A 22 -12.28 11.70 -6.35
C THR A 22 -11.15 10.65 -6.33
N PRO A 23 -10.64 10.27 -5.15
CA PRO A 23 -9.56 9.30 -5.06
C PRO A 23 -10.08 7.88 -5.31
N TYR A 24 -9.26 7.04 -5.95
CA TYR A 24 -9.49 5.60 -5.96
C TYR A 24 -9.18 5.03 -4.57
N LYS A 25 -10.11 4.29 -3.97
CA LYS A 25 -9.94 3.66 -2.65
C LYS A 25 -9.69 2.16 -2.79
N TRP A 26 -8.71 1.62 -2.06
CA TRP A 26 -8.50 0.18 -1.94
C TRP A 26 -7.83 -0.17 -0.61
N ARG A 27 -8.41 -1.11 0.16
CA ARG A 27 -7.95 -1.52 1.51
C ARG A 27 -7.60 -0.33 2.43
N GLY A 28 -8.50 0.65 2.52
CA GLY A 28 -8.31 1.85 3.35
C GLY A 28 -7.28 2.86 2.84
N LYS A 29 -6.62 2.60 1.70
CA LYS A 29 -5.65 3.52 1.07
C LYS A 29 -6.26 4.26 -0.11
N TYR A 30 -5.73 5.45 -0.40
CA TYR A 30 -6.17 6.33 -1.48
C TYR A 30 -5.13 6.41 -2.60
N PHE A 31 -5.60 6.52 -3.85
CA PHE A 31 -4.78 6.58 -5.04
C PHE A 31 -5.28 7.65 -6.01
N CYS A 32 -4.35 8.39 -6.63
CA CYS A 32 -4.69 9.42 -7.62
C CYS A 32 -5.19 8.82 -8.94
N SER A 33 -4.83 7.58 -9.25
CA SER A 33 -5.20 6.92 -10.49
C SER A 33 -5.34 5.41 -10.31
N GLU A 34 -6.07 4.77 -11.22
CA GLU A 34 -6.18 3.31 -11.25
C GLU A 34 -4.80 2.65 -11.49
N LYS A 35 -3.93 3.29 -12.30
CA LYS A 35 -2.55 2.84 -12.51
C LYS A 35 -1.78 2.77 -11.19
N CYS A 36 -1.85 3.81 -10.37
CA CYS A 36 -1.23 3.83 -9.05
C CYS A 36 -1.78 2.74 -8.13
N LYS A 37 -3.09 2.48 -8.17
CA LYS A 37 -3.72 1.38 -7.44
C LYS A 37 -3.18 0.01 -7.90
N LYS A 38 -3.07 -0.24 -9.21
CA LYS A 38 -2.56 -1.51 -9.78
C LYS A 38 -1.09 -1.74 -9.43
N GLU A 39 -0.24 -0.73 -9.56
CA GLU A 39 1.18 -0.82 -9.20
C GLU A 39 1.37 -1.11 -7.71
N TYR A 40 0.66 -0.37 -6.85
CA TYR A 40 0.69 -0.60 -5.40
C TYR A 40 0.27 -2.04 -5.06
N ARG A 41 -0.80 -2.54 -5.69
CA ARG A 41 -1.24 -3.93 -5.53
C ARG A 41 -0.17 -4.92 -5.99
N ARG A 42 0.50 -4.68 -7.12
CA ARG A 42 1.59 -5.56 -7.60
C ARG A 42 2.76 -5.61 -6.62
N LYS A 43 3.21 -4.45 -6.12
CA LYS A 43 4.29 -4.35 -5.12
C LYS A 43 3.96 -5.09 -3.83
N HIS A 44 2.74 -4.92 -3.32
CA HIS A 44 2.31 -5.54 -2.06
C HIS A 44 1.82 -7.00 -2.20
N ARG A 45 1.50 -7.47 -3.42
CA ARG A 45 1.12 -8.88 -3.66
C ARG A 45 2.32 -9.83 -3.53
N ARG A 46 3.54 -9.37 -3.83
CA ARG A 46 4.76 -10.19 -3.72
C ARG A 46 5.14 -10.50 -2.26
N LYS A 47 4.81 -9.62 -1.31
CA LYS A 47 5.07 -9.84 0.12
C LYS A 47 4.24 -10.96 0.76
N GLY A 48 3.29 -11.55 0.04
CA GLY A 48 2.48 -12.70 0.51
C GLY A 48 2.96 -14.07 0.04
N ARG A 49 4.00 -14.14 -0.79
CA ARG A 49 4.70 -15.39 -1.10
C ARG A 49 6.13 -15.24 -0.58
N GLY A 50 6.38 -15.83 0.58
CA GLY A 50 7.60 -15.62 1.35
C GLY A 50 8.86 -15.87 0.52
N GLU A 51 9.65 -14.82 0.32
CA GLU A 51 11.09 -14.98 0.43
C GLU A 51 11.36 -15.07 1.93
N LEU A 52 11.51 -16.31 2.42
CA LEU A 52 12.19 -16.51 3.70
C LEU A 52 13.58 -15.85 3.55
N PRO A 53 14.00 -15.01 4.51
CA PRO A 53 15.37 -14.51 4.55
C PRO A 53 16.30 -15.73 4.46
N LYS A 54 17.28 -15.71 3.54
CA LYS A 54 18.23 -16.82 3.36
C LYS A 54 18.96 -17.20 4.66
N ASP A 55 18.99 -16.29 5.63
CA ASP A 55 19.51 -16.48 6.99
C ASP A 55 18.73 -17.47 7.87
N THR A 56 17.46 -17.75 7.58
CA THR A 56 16.64 -18.65 8.41
C THR A 56 16.95 -20.15 8.20
N PHE A 57 17.77 -20.51 7.22
CA PHE A 57 18.16 -21.91 6.99
C PHE A 57 19.06 -22.48 8.10
N GLN A 58 19.86 -21.67 8.79
CA GLN A 58 20.71 -22.16 9.90
C GLN A 58 19.91 -22.43 11.20
N ALA A 59 18.71 -21.87 11.34
CA ALA A 59 17.89 -22.03 12.55
C ALA A 59 17.09 -23.34 12.60
N ILE A 60 16.95 -24.05 11.47
CA ILE A 60 16.17 -25.29 11.37
C ILE A 60 17.08 -26.54 11.54
N TYR A 61 18.39 -26.40 11.31
CA TYR A 61 19.33 -27.53 11.30
C TYR A 61 20.09 -27.69 12.62
N TRP A 62 19.37 -27.79 13.74
CA TRP A 62 19.91 -28.33 14.99
C TRP A 62 18.86 -29.23 15.64
N LYS A 63 18.80 -30.49 15.18
CA LYS A 63 18.41 -31.64 15.98
C LYS A 63 19.07 -32.90 15.44
#